data_AF-A0A967U3I1-F1
#
_entry.id   AF-A0A967U3I1-F1
#
_cell.length_a   1.000
_cell.length_b   1.000
_cell.length_c   1.000
_cell.angle_alpha   90.00
_cell.angle_beta   90.00
_cell.angle_gamma   90.00
#
_symmetry.space_group_name_H-M   'P 1'
#
loop_
_entity.id
_entity.type
_entity.pdbx_description
1 polymer ?
#
loop_
_entity_poly.entity_id
_entity_poly.type
_entity_poly.pdbx_seq_one_letter_code
_entity_poly.pdbx_strand_id
1 'polypeptide(L)'
;MSTRPMNERRTIYGVRKNVEEFPAEASISNLETGDEKIFTVILRDITERKRLEEEIAKSQKLESLGVLAGGVAHDFNNLLIAIQGNISLATFKLTKQDDTVEILHNAE
;
A
#
# COMPACT_ATOMS: atom_id res chain seq x y z
N MET A 1 -23.90 -2.06 -36.04
CA MET A 1 -24.52 -2.09 -34.70
C MET A 1 -23.96 -3.30 -33.96
N SER A 2 -23.09 -3.09 -32.98
CA SER A 2 -22.48 -4.19 -32.21
C SER A 2 -23.32 -4.41 -30.95
N THR A 3 -24.03 -5.53 -30.90
CA THR A 3 -24.75 -6.00 -29.70
C THR A 3 -23.71 -6.48 -28.70
N ARG A 4 -23.44 -5.69 -27.66
CA ARG A 4 -22.52 -6.03 -26.57
C ARG A 4 -23.31 -6.44 -25.32
N PRO A 5 -22.82 -7.42 -24.53
CA PRO A 5 -23.56 -7.93 -23.39
C PRO A 5 -23.71 -6.86 -22.29
N MET A 6 -24.94 -6.70 -21.82
CA MET A 6 -25.44 -5.68 -20.88
C MET A 6 -24.99 -5.90 -19.42
N ASN A 7 -23.82 -6.53 -19.19
CA ASN A 7 -23.39 -7.01 -17.87
C ASN A 7 -22.08 -6.37 -17.34
N GLU A 8 -21.45 -5.45 -18.08
CA GLU A 8 -20.34 -4.66 -17.55
C GLU A 8 -20.88 -3.47 -16.77
N ARG A 9 -20.77 -3.50 -15.44
CA ARG A 9 -20.97 -2.31 -14.60
C ARG A 9 -19.90 -1.28 -14.97
N ARG A 10 -20.26 -0.27 -15.76
CA ARG A 10 -19.37 0.86 -16.01
C ARG A 10 -19.39 1.80 -14.80
N THR A 11 -18.19 2.12 -14.31
CA THR A 11 -18.01 3.32 -13.49
C THR A 11 -18.21 4.53 -14.39
N ILE A 12 -19.12 5.40 -13.98
CA ILE A 12 -19.35 6.73 -14.53
C ILE A 12 -19.05 7.76 -13.45
N TYR A 13 -18.93 9.03 -13.85
CA TYR A 13 -18.82 10.14 -12.90
C TYR A 13 -20.11 10.94 -12.96
N GLY A 14 -20.77 11.07 -11.81
CA GLY A 14 -21.90 11.97 -11.61
C GLY A 14 -21.41 13.30 -11.05
N VAL A 15 -22.19 14.35 -11.26
CA VAL A 15 -21.96 15.67 -10.64
C VAL A 15 -23.10 15.92 -9.68
N ARG A 16 -22.80 16.13 -8.41
CA ARG A 16 -23.78 16.50 -7.39
C ARG A 16 -24.26 17.94 -7.62
N LYS A 17 -25.37 18.34 -6.98
CA LYS A 17 -25.88 19.73 -7.05
C LYS A 17 -24.86 20.77 -6.56
N ASN A 18 -23.98 20.40 -5.64
CA ASN A 18 -22.88 21.23 -5.14
C ASN A 18 -21.67 21.27 -6.10
N VAL A 19 -21.79 20.76 -7.33
CA VAL A 19 -20.72 20.71 -8.37
C VAL A 19 -19.60 19.70 -8.06
N GLU A 20 -19.74 18.91 -6.99
CA GLU A 20 -18.78 17.85 -6.65
C GLU A 20 -18.94 16.64 -7.58
N GLU A 21 -17.83 16.21 -8.20
CA GLU A 21 -17.79 14.96 -8.95
C GLU A 21 -17.73 13.76 -8.00
N PHE A 22 -18.52 12.73 -8.30
CA PHE A 22 -18.49 11.49 -7.54
C PHE A 22 -18.55 10.27 -8.47
N PRO A 23 -17.82 9.19 -8.14
CA PRO A 23 -17.90 7.96 -8.90
C PRO A 23 -19.23 7.26 -8.62
N ALA A 24 -19.90 6.83 -9.69
CA ALA A 24 -21.12 6.05 -9.61
C ALA A 24 -21.06 4.84 -10.53
N GLU A 25 -21.69 3.74 -10.14
CA GLU A 25 -21.97 2.62 -11.03
C GLU A 25 -23.38 2.78 -11.59
N ALA A 26 -23.48 2.69 -12.92
CA ALA A 26 -24.76 2.67 -13.61
C ALA A 26 -25.07 1.27 -14.12
N SER A 27 -26.29 0.81 -13.86
CA SER A 27 -26.87 -0.36 -14.52
C SER A 27 -28.14 0.07 -15.23
N ILE A 28 -28.29 -0.33 -16.49
CA ILE A 28 -29.44 -0.01 -17.32
C ILE A 28 -30.12 -1.32 -17.69
N SER A 29 -31.40 -1.46 -17.37
CA SER A 29 -32.27 -2.49 -17.92
C SER A 29 -33.36 -1.85 -18.74
N ASN A 30 -33.87 -2.57 -19.74
CA ASN A 30 -35.06 -2.17 -20.46
C ASN A 30 -36.15 -3.23 -20.27
N LEU A 31 -37.39 -2.79 -20.35
CA LEU A 31 -38.58 -3.61 -20.32
C LEU A 31 -39.46 -3.16 -21.49
N GLU A 32 -39.85 -4.11 -22.33
CA GLU A 32 -40.82 -3.87 -23.41
C GLU A 32 -42.20 -4.30 -22.91
N THR A 33 -43.17 -3.38 -22.92
CA THR A 33 -44.57 -3.63 -22.56
C THR A 33 -45.47 -3.20 -23.71
N GLY A 34 -45.93 -4.15 -24.52
CA GLY A 34 -46.68 -3.84 -25.74
C GLY A 34 -45.84 -2.99 -26.71
N ASP A 35 -46.33 -1.80 -27.06
CA ASP A 35 -45.63 -0.82 -27.93
C ASP A 35 -44.72 0.17 -27.15
N GLU A 36 -44.64 0.08 -25.83
CA GLU A 36 -43.82 0.98 -25.01
C GLU A 36 -42.51 0.33 -24.57
N LYS A 37 -41.40 1.09 -24.68
CA LYS A 37 -40.10 0.72 -24.14
C LYS A 37 -39.79 1.53 -22.90
N ILE A 38 -39.67 0.86 -21.76
CA ILE A 38 -39.29 1.45 -20.48
C ILE A 38 -37.81 1.15 -20.24
N PHE A 39 -37.05 2.17 -19.86
CA PHE A 39 -35.67 2.03 -19.40
C PHE A 39 -35.60 2.29 -17.91
N THR A 40 -35.04 1.35 -17.16
CA THR A 40 -34.74 1.50 -15.74
C THR A 40 -33.25 1.70 -15.58
N VAL A 41 -32.86 2.82 -14.97
CA VAL A 41 -31.46 3.11 -14.65
C VAL A 41 -31.29 3.08 -13.13
N ILE A 42 -30.36 2.26 -12.66
CA ILE A 42 -29.94 2.23 -11.27
C ILE A 42 -28.56 2.89 -11.21
N LEU A 43 -28.47 3.98 -10.45
CA LEU A 43 -27.23 4.67 -10.12
C LEU A 43 -26.86 4.36 -8.67
N ARG A 44 -25.66 3.80 -8.47
CA ARG A 44 -25.09 3.56 -7.14
C ARG A 44 -23.86 4.44 -6.97
N ASP A 45 -23.91 5.37 -6.02
CA ASP A 45 -22.73 6.09 -5.56
C ASP A 45 -21.73 5.10 -4.95
N ILE A 46 -20.49 5.10 -5.42
CA ILE A 46 -19.41 4.20 -4.97
C ILE A 46 -18.25 4.96 -4.32
N THR A 47 -18.46 6.21 -3.90
CA THR A 47 -17.43 7.05 -3.29
C THR A 47 -16.79 6.36 -2.09
N GLU A 48 -17.59 5.94 -1.11
CA GLU A 48 -17.08 5.27 0.09
C GLU A 48 -16.41 3.92 -0.23
N ARG A 49 -16.94 3.17 -1.20
CA ARG A 49 -16.33 1.90 -1.61
C ARG A 49 -14.92 2.12 -2.14
N LYS A 50 -14.72 3.10 -3.03
CA LYS A 50 -13.40 3.44 -3.57
C LYS A 50 -12.46 3.98 -2.50
N ARG A 51 -12.96 4.83 -1.58
CA ARG A 51 -12.16 5.34 -0.47
C ARG A 51 -11.61 4.21 0.40
N LEU A 52 -12.44 3.23 0.73
CA LEU A 52 -12.04 2.07 1.52
C LEU A 52 -11.06 1.17 0.74
N GLU A 53 -11.29 0.94 -0.55
CA GLU A 53 -10.36 0.20 -1.42
C GLU A 53 -8.97 0.86 -1.44
N GLU A 54 -8.90 2.19 -1.53
CA GLU A 54 -7.65 2.95 -1.48
C GLU A 54 -6.97 2.89 -0.11
N GLU A 55 -7.73 2.97 0.99
CA GLU A 55 -7.20 2.83 2.35
C GLU A 55 -6.61 1.44 2.59
N ILE A 56 -7.29 0.39 2.13
CA ILE A 56 -6.80 -0.99 2.21
C ILE A 56 -5.51 -1.14 1.39
N ALA A 57 -5.49 -0.65 0.15
CA ALA A 57 -4.30 -0.73 -0.71
C ALA A 57 -3.11 0.02 -0.08
N LYS A 58 -3.35 1.18 0.53
CA LYS A 58 -2.32 1.94 1.26
C LYS A 58 -1.80 1.16 2.47
N SER A 59 -2.69 0.56 3.25
CA SER A 59 -2.31 -0.24 4.43
C SER A 59 -1.43 -1.43 4.04
N GLN A 60 -1.81 -2.18 3.00
CA GLN A 60 -1.02 -3.32 2.50
C GLN A 60 0.37 -2.90 2.01
N LYS A 61 0.46 -1.73 1.37
CA LYS A 61 1.75 -1.17 0.93
C LYS A 61 2.65 -0.83 2.12
N LEU A 62 2.08 -0.24 3.18
CA LEU A 62 2.81 0.09 4.40
C LEU A 62 3.26 -1.15 5.17
N GLU A 63 2.40 -2.16 5.26
CA GLU A 63 2.74 -3.46 5.87
C GLU A 63 3.91 -4.11 5.15
N SER A 64 3.84 -4.19 3.80
CA SER A 64 4.93 -4.74 2.97
C SER A 64 6.25 -3.99 3.17
N LEU A 65 6.18 -2.66 3.27
CA LEU A 65 7.36 -1.83 3.53
C LEU A 65 7.91 -2.06 4.94
N GLY A 66 7.05 -2.24 5.94
CA GLY A 66 7.43 -2.55 7.32
C GLY A 66 8.14 -3.90 7.44
N VAL A 67 7.65 -4.94 6.75
CA VAL A 67 8.30 -6.26 6.70
C VAL A 67 9.68 -6.14 6.08
N LEU A 68 9.80 -5.44 4.95
CA LEU A 68 11.09 -5.23 4.29
C LEU A 68 12.05 -4.43 5.19
N ALA A 69 11.59 -3.34 5.79
CA ALA A 69 12.37 -2.53 6.72
C ALA A 69 12.82 -3.31 7.94
N GLY A 70 11.97 -4.20 8.48
CA GLY A 70 12.31 -5.10 9.58
C GLY A 70 13.41 -6.08 9.20
N GLY A 71 13.34 -6.67 8.00
CA GLY A 71 14.41 -7.53 7.46
C GLY A 71 15.74 -6.78 7.29
N VAL A 72 15.69 -5.59 6.68
CA VAL A 72 16.88 -4.73 6.51
C VAL A 72 17.47 -4.35 7.87
N ALA A 73 16.63 -3.91 8.83
CA ALA A 73 17.08 -3.55 10.17
C ALA A 73 17.70 -4.74 10.92
N HIS A 74 17.10 -5.92 10.80
CA HIS A 74 17.65 -7.16 11.35
C HIS A 74 19.04 -7.46 10.77
N ASP A 75 19.21 -7.36 9.46
CA ASP A 75 20.49 -7.63 8.81
C ASP A 75 21.57 -6.60 9.18
N PHE A 76 21.20 -5.33 9.31
CA PHE A 76 22.10 -4.30 9.85
C PHE A 76 22.53 -4.63 11.27
N ASN A 77 21.61 -5.02 12.14
CA ASN A 77 21.94 -5.42 13.51
C ASN A 77 22.87 -6.62 13.54
N ASN A 78 22.69 -7.59 12.63
CA ASN A 78 23.59 -8.75 12.53
C ASN A 78 25.02 -8.33 12.17
N LEU A 79 25.17 -7.41 11.21
CA LEU A 79 26.48 -6.89 10.83
C LEU A 79 27.13 -6.09 11.96
N LEU A 80 26.37 -5.25 12.65
CA LEU A 80 26.84 -4.47 13.78
C LEU A 80 27.33 -5.36 14.93
N ILE A 81 26.58 -6.41 15.28
CA ILE A 81 26.97 -7.38 16.31
C ILE A 81 28.28 -8.08 15.93
N ALA A 82 28.45 -8.45 14.65
CA ALA A 82 29.70 -9.07 14.19
C ALA A 82 30.89 -8.09 14.25
N ILE A 83 30.68 -6.81 13.89
CA ILE A 83 31.70 -5.77 13.98
C ILE A 83 32.11 -5.55 15.45
N GLN A 84 31.13 -5.35 16.33
CA GLN A 84 31.36 -5.17 17.77
C GLN A 84 32.07 -6.39 18.37
N GLY A 85 31.62 -7.61 18.08
CA GLY A 85 32.29 -8.83 18.57
C GLY A 85 33.75 -8.95 18.13
N ASN A 86 34.07 -8.53 16.91
CA ASN A 86 35.46 -8.46 16.44
C ASN A 86 36.27 -7.38 17.16
N ILE A 87 35.69 -6.20 17.40
CA ILE A 87 36.32 -5.11 18.16
C ILE A 87 36.61 -5.59 19.59
N SER A 88 35.64 -6.18 20.29
CA SER A 88 35.83 -6.70 21.64
C SER A 88 36.94 -7.78 21.70
N LEU A 89 37.02 -8.66 20.69
CA LEU A 89 38.08 -9.67 20.61
C LEU A 89 39.46 -9.05 20.33
N ALA A 90 39.53 -8.02 19.49
CA ALA A 90 40.76 -7.27 19.22
C ALA A 90 41.25 -6.55 20.49
N THR A 91 40.35 -5.89 21.22
CA THR A 91 40.62 -5.26 22.51
C THR A 91 41.13 -6.27 23.54
N PHE A 92 40.52 -7.45 23.63
CA PHE A 92 40.97 -8.52 24.55
C PHE A 92 42.37 -9.05 24.24
N LYS A 93 42.75 -9.12 22.96
CA LYS A 93 44.06 -9.64 22.53
C LYS A 93 45.20 -8.62 22.67
N LEU A 94 44.89 -7.33 22.80
CA LEU A 94 45.88 -6.28 23.01
C LEU A 94 46.38 -6.32 24.46
N THR A 95 47.69 -6.49 24.63
CA THR A 95 48.36 -6.39 25.94
C THR A 95 48.64 -4.92 26.23
N LYS A 96 48.23 -4.45 27.42
CA LYS A 96 48.23 -3.02 27.84
C LYS A 96 49.54 -2.28 27.52
N GLN A 97 49.56 -1.52 26.42
CA GLN A 97 50.24 -0.23 26.21
C GLN A 97 50.23 0.06 24.71
N ASP A 98 49.13 0.62 24.19
CA ASP A 98 49.17 1.30 22.89
C ASP A 98 47.91 2.16 22.72
N ASP A 99 48.05 3.29 22.02
CA ASP A 99 46.95 4.22 21.66
C ASP A 99 45.82 3.49 20.90
N THR A 100 46.13 2.31 20.36
CA THR A 100 45.21 1.38 19.69
C THR A 100 44.06 0.90 20.58
N VAL A 101 44.26 0.73 21.90
CA VAL A 101 43.19 0.32 22.83
C VAL A 101 42.15 1.43 22.98
N GLU A 102 42.59 2.70 22.99
CA GLU A 102 41.71 3.86 23.09
C GLU A 102 40.88 4.05 21.80
N ILE A 103 41.49 3.82 20.63
CA ILE A 103 40.79 3.85 19.34
C ILE A 103 39.71 2.77 19.26
N LEU A 104 39.99 1.54 19.74
CA LEU A 104 39.00 0.46 19.72
C LEU A 104 37.88 0.67 20.74
N HIS A 105 38.17 1.26 21.91
CA HIS A 105 37.13 1.64 22.88
C HIS A 105 36.19 2.73 22.32
N ASN A 106 36.68 3.60 21.44
CA ASN A 106 35.86 4.61 20.77
C ASN A 106 35.04 4.06 19.58
N ALA A 107 35.28 2.81 19.17
CA ALA A 107 34.62 2.17 18.02
C ALA A 107 33.49 1.20 18.42
N GLU A 108 33.31 0.93 19.73
CA GLU A 108 32.25 0.10 20.30
C GLU A 108 30.93 0.88 20.46
#